data_AF-A0A815QAR1-F1
#
_entry.id   AF-A0A815QAR1-F1
#
_cell.length_a   1.000
_cell.length_b   1.000
_cell.length_c   1.000
_cell.angle_alpha   90.00
_cell.angle_beta   90.00
_cell.angle_gamma   90.00
#
_symmetry.space_group_name_H-M   'P 1'
#
loop_
_entity.id
_entity.type
_entity.pdbx_description
1 polymer ?
#
loop_
_entity_poly.entity_id
_entity_poly.type
_entity_poly.pdbx_seq_one_letter_code
_entity_poly.pdbx_strand_id
1 'polypeptide(L)'
;MATSGRREVARRILRLTDGIEESHEVHEPVFDIKDTPIESLENAVNPLVPFLPDIRKHAVTAKKACKNPPPDGLTLDESASIRLYSMEWVPHDKCLYVVLNDTLRSEDGEKVKPWFLYLKLFRTAFERLPKQHLTK
;
A
#
# COMPACT_ATOMS: atom_id res chain seq x y z
N MET A 1 -9.57 -25.51 19.75
CA MET A 1 -10.02 -24.37 18.91
C MET A 1 -9.81 -23.02 19.63
N ALA A 2 -8.57 -22.68 20.03
CA ALA A 2 -8.26 -21.44 20.78
C ALA A 2 -7.07 -20.64 20.19
N THR A 3 -6.52 -21.10 19.07
CA THR A 3 -5.29 -20.58 18.45
C THR A 3 -5.53 -19.42 17.47
N SER A 4 -6.74 -19.28 16.94
CA SER A 4 -7.07 -18.28 15.91
C SER A 4 -7.06 -16.85 16.45
N GLY A 5 -7.76 -16.60 17.58
CA GLY A 5 -7.86 -15.26 18.16
C GLY A 5 -6.54 -14.71 18.70
N ARG A 6 -5.68 -15.56 19.27
CA ARG A 6 -4.33 -15.14 19.72
C ARG A 6 -3.44 -14.71 18.56
N ARG A 7 -3.53 -15.39 17.41
CA ARG A 7 -2.77 -15.03 16.20
C ARG A 7 -3.25 -13.73 15.57
N GLU A 8 -4.53 -13.41 15.66
CA GLU A 8 -5.09 -12.16 15.15
C GLU A 8 -4.68 -10.96 16.03
N VAL A 9 -4.75 -11.11 17.36
CA VAL A 9 -4.29 -10.09 18.31
C VAL A 9 -2.79 -9.84 18.15
N ALA A 10 -1.98 -10.90 18.05
CA ALA A 10 -0.54 -10.75 17.81
C ALA A 10 -0.24 -10.01 16.49
N ARG A 11 -0.98 -10.30 15.40
CA ARG A 11 -0.84 -9.60 14.11
C ARG A 11 -1.17 -8.11 14.21
N ARG A 12 -2.25 -7.76 14.90
CA ARG A 12 -2.63 -6.36 15.13
C ARG A 12 -1.59 -5.60 15.93
N ILE A 13 -1.04 -6.24 16.98
CA ILE A 13 0.04 -5.65 17.78
C ILE A 13 1.27 -5.45 16.90
N LEU A 14 1.69 -6.49 16.15
CA LEU A 14 2.87 -6.42 15.28
C LEU A 14 2.75 -5.25 14.29
N ARG A 15 1.59 -5.07 13.65
CA ARG A 15 1.33 -3.95 12.74
C ARG A 15 1.44 -2.59 13.42
N LEU A 16 0.94 -2.44 14.64
CA LEU A 16 0.99 -1.18 15.38
C LEU A 16 2.43 -0.86 15.84
N THR A 17 3.23 -1.89 16.11
CA THR A 17 4.59 -1.73 16.65
C THR A 17 5.66 -1.66 15.56
N ASP A 18 5.36 -2.08 14.33
CA ASP A 18 6.30 -2.15 13.19
C ASP A 18 6.95 -0.80 12.84
N GLY A 19 6.31 0.33 13.19
CA GLY A 19 6.84 1.68 12.98
C GLY A 19 7.61 2.29 14.17
N ILE A 20 7.73 1.58 15.30
CA ILE A 20 8.33 2.16 16.54
C ILE A 20 9.85 2.30 16.44
N GLU A 21 10.51 1.50 15.58
CA GLU A 21 11.96 1.50 15.39
C GLU A 21 12.42 2.16 14.08
N GLU A 22 11.51 2.78 13.32
CA GLU A 22 11.88 3.45 12.05
C GLU A 22 12.76 4.69 12.32
N SER A 23 13.86 4.84 11.59
CA SER A 23 14.67 6.05 11.61
C SER A 23 13.84 7.20 11.02
N HIS A 24 13.77 8.33 11.73
CA HIS A 24 13.07 9.54 11.24
C HIS A 24 13.91 10.33 10.22
N GLU A 25 14.88 9.69 9.58
CA GLU A 25 15.70 10.34 8.57
C GLU A 25 14.84 10.57 7.31
N VAL A 26 14.68 11.84 6.96
CA VAL A 26 13.94 12.24 5.76
C VAL A 26 14.86 12.03 4.58
N HIS A 27 14.77 10.86 3.94
CA HIS A 27 15.45 10.61 2.68
C HIS A 27 14.80 11.43 1.56
N GLU A 28 15.64 12.02 0.69
CA GLU A 28 15.13 12.81 -0.43
C GLU A 28 14.20 11.97 -1.31
N PRO A 29 13.10 12.54 -1.82
CA PRO A 29 12.21 11.83 -2.72
C PRO A 29 13.02 11.32 -3.91
N VAL A 30 12.98 10.01 -4.16
CA VAL A 30 13.58 9.43 -5.36
C VAL A 30 12.99 10.16 -6.57
N PHE A 31 13.81 10.95 -7.26
CA PHE A 31 13.39 11.91 -8.29
C PHE A 31 12.46 11.25 -9.34
N ASP A 32 12.71 9.97 -9.64
CA ASP A 32 11.96 9.16 -10.60
C ASP A 32 10.46 8.98 -10.27
N ILE A 33 10.05 9.02 -8.99
CA ILE A 33 8.62 8.86 -8.61
C ILE A 33 7.80 10.09 -9.06
N LYS A 34 8.40 11.29 -9.08
CA LYS A 34 7.66 12.50 -9.46
C LYS A 34 7.22 12.46 -10.92
N ASP A 35 8.09 11.99 -11.81
CA ASP A 35 7.86 11.94 -13.26
C ASP A 35 7.13 10.67 -13.72
N THR A 36 6.90 9.73 -12.80
CA THR A 36 6.12 8.52 -13.06
C THR A 36 4.65 8.88 -13.37
N PRO A 37 4.07 8.38 -14.48
CA PRO A 37 2.67 8.63 -14.82
C PRO A 37 1.72 7.97 -13.81
N ILE A 38 0.56 8.59 -13.59
CA ILE A 38 -0.52 7.96 -12.81
C ILE A 38 -1.24 6.96 -13.73
N GLU A 39 -1.22 5.70 -13.33
CA GLU A 39 -1.76 4.56 -14.08
C GLU A 39 -2.96 3.92 -13.37
N SER A 40 -3.67 3.03 -14.06
CA SER A 40 -4.67 2.16 -13.40
C SER A 40 -4.02 1.25 -12.37
N LEU A 41 -4.80 0.78 -11.39
CA LEU A 41 -4.28 -0.14 -10.36
C LEU A 41 -3.68 -1.41 -10.97
N GLU A 42 -4.30 -1.97 -12.02
CA GLU A 42 -3.79 -3.16 -12.69
C GLU A 42 -2.42 -2.90 -13.31
N ASN A 43 -2.24 -1.78 -13.99
CA ASN A 43 -0.95 -1.39 -14.56
C ASN A 43 0.08 -1.12 -13.46
N ALA A 44 -0.33 -0.45 -12.38
CA ALA A 44 0.52 -0.08 -11.28
C ALA A 44 1.10 -1.28 -10.50
N VAL A 45 0.36 -2.39 -10.42
CA VAL A 45 0.83 -3.62 -9.75
C VAL A 45 1.55 -4.59 -10.67
N ASN A 46 1.53 -4.37 -12.00
CA ASN A 46 2.15 -5.29 -12.95
C ASN A 46 3.65 -5.54 -12.70
N PRO A 47 4.48 -4.52 -12.40
CA PRO A 47 5.90 -4.75 -12.09
C PRO A 47 6.13 -5.52 -10.79
N LEU A 48 5.11 -5.62 -9.92
CA LEU A 48 5.20 -6.26 -8.62
C LEU A 48 4.98 -7.78 -8.68
N VAL A 49 4.46 -8.29 -9.80
CA VAL A 49 4.14 -9.72 -9.99
C VAL A 49 5.32 -10.66 -9.67
N PRO A 50 6.58 -10.36 -10.03
CA PRO A 50 7.71 -11.23 -9.68
C PRO A 50 7.91 -11.39 -8.15
N PHE A 51 7.54 -10.38 -7.35
CA PHE A 51 7.68 -10.38 -5.90
C PHE A 51 6.41 -10.84 -5.18
N LEU A 52 5.25 -10.54 -5.78
CA LEU A 52 3.91 -10.79 -5.28
C LEU A 52 3.05 -11.44 -6.37
N PRO A 53 3.17 -12.77 -6.59
CA PRO A 53 2.53 -13.44 -7.73
C PRO A 53 1.01 -13.25 -7.80
N ASP A 54 0.32 -13.19 -6.65
CA ASP A 54 -1.13 -13.04 -6.58
C ASP A 54 -1.61 -11.58 -6.54
N ILE A 55 -0.72 -10.59 -6.67
CA ILE A 55 -1.07 -9.17 -6.47
C ILE A 55 -2.18 -8.68 -7.40
N ARG A 56 -2.23 -9.17 -8.64
CA ARG A 56 -3.29 -8.82 -9.60
C ARG A 56 -4.67 -9.27 -9.11
N LYS A 57 -4.77 -10.46 -8.51
CA LYS A 57 -6.02 -10.97 -7.94
C LYS A 57 -6.47 -10.12 -6.76
N HIS A 58 -5.52 -9.71 -5.93
CA HIS A 58 -5.79 -8.82 -4.79
C HIS A 58 -6.20 -7.42 -5.26
N ALA A 59 -5.58 -6.87 -6.30
CA ALA A 59 -5.97 -5.59 -6.91
C ALA A 59 -7.40 -5.61 -7.44
N VAL A 60 -7.80 -6.67 -8.15
CA VAL A 60 -9.19 -6.85 -8.60
C VAL A 60 -10.15 -6.94 -7.42
N THR A 61 -9.77 -7.69 -6.37
CA THR A 61 -10.57 -7.79 -5.14
C THR A 61 -10.72 -6.44 -4.45
N ALA A 62 -9.64 -5.65 -4.36
CA ALA A 62 -9.64 -4.32 -3.78
C ALA A 62 -10.62 -3.40 -4.52
N LYS A 63 -10.54 -3.37 -5.86
CA LYS A 63 -11.46 -2.60 -6.71
C LYS A 63 -12.91 -2.97 -6.51
N LYS A 64 -13.24 -4.27 -6.58
CA LYS A 64 -14.61 -4.78 -6.41
C LYS A 64 -15.22 -4.39 -5.08
N ALA A 65 -14.38 -4.19 -4.06
CA ALA A 65 -14.83 -3.88 -2.74
C ALA A 65 -15.01 -2.37 -2.50
N CYS A 66 -14.47 -1.51 -3.37
CA CYS A 66 -14.68 -0.06 -3.34
C CYS A 66 -16.06 0.32 -3.93
N LYS A 67 -16.61 1.44 -3.45
CA LYS A 67 -17.81 2.03 -4.06
C LYS A 67 -17.45 2.65 -5.41
N ASN A 68 -18.39 2.63 -6.36
CA ASN A 68 -18.22 3.26 -7.66
C ASN A 68 -19.46 4.12 -8.02
N PRO A 69 -19.35 5.46 -8.07
CA PRO A 69 -18.15 6.25 -7.77
C PRO A 69 -17.83 6.28 -6.25
N PRO A 70 -16.54 6.46 -5.88
CA PRO A 70 -16.17 6.76 -4.49
C PRO A 70 -16.79 8.09 -4.00
N PRO A 71 -17.23 8.19 -2.73
CA PRO A 71 -17.92 9.36 -2.21
C PRO A 71 -16.99 10.52 -1.80
N ASP A 72 -15.68 10.27 -1.74
CA ASP A 72 -14.63 11.11 -1.19
C ASP A 72 -13.85 11.89 -2.26
N GLY A 73 -14.33 11.87 -3.51
CA GLY A 73 -13.70 12.58 -4.63
C GLY A 73 -12.47 11.87 -5.19
N LEU A 74 -12.19 10.64 -4.76
CA LEU A 74 -11.15 9.79 -5.33
C LEU A 74 -11.66 9.08 -6.58
N THR A 75 -10.74 8.70 -7.46
CA THR A 75 -11.02 7.72 -8.51
C THR A 75 -11.17 6.32 -7.91
N LEU A 76 -11.79 5.40 -8.66
CA LEU A 76 -11.89 4.00 -8.23
C LEU A 76 -10.50 3.38 -8.04
N ASP A 77 -9.53 3.69 -8.91
CA ASP A 77 -8.15 3.22 -8.82
C ASP A 77 -7.44 3.75 -7.57
N GLU A 78 -7.60 5.03 -7.25
CA GLU A 78 -7.06 5.66 -6.05
C GLU A 78 -7.62 5.00 -4.77
N SER A 79 -8.94 4.88 -4.68
CA SER A 79 -9.61 4.20 -3.55
C SER A 79 -9.15 2.76 -3.40
N ALA A 80 -9.06 2.04 -4.52
CA ALA A 80 -8.64 0.65 -4.54
C ALA A 80 -7.16 0.47 -4.18
N SER A 81 -6.29 1.45 -4.50
CA SER A 81 -4.88 1.42 -4.11
C SER A 81 -4.70 1.49 -2.59
N ILE A 82 -5.46 2.36 -1.91
CA ILE A 82 -5.50 2.47 -0.45
C ILE A 82 -6.02 1.17 0.16
N ARG A 83 -7.12 0.65 -0.40
CA ARG A 83 -7.70 -0.61 0.05
C ARG A 83 -6.69 -1.74 -0.07
N LEU A 84 -6.02 -1.88 -1.21
CA LEU A 84 -5.03 -2.92 -1.47
C LEU A 84 -3.88 -2.88 -0.46
N TYR A 85 -3.39 -1.70 -0.08
CA TYR A 85 -2.37 -1.56 0.97
C TYR A 85 -2.84 -2.14 2.30
N SER A 86 -4.09 -1.85 2.68
CA SER A 86 -4.66 -2.32 3.96
C SER A 86 -5.16 -3.76 3.96
N MET A 87 -5.17 -4.44 2.80
CA MET A 87 -5.67 -5.82 2.70
C MET A 87 -4.68 -6.80 3.30
N GLU A 88 -5.21 -7.77 4.06
CA GLU A 88 -4.46 -8.92 4.54
C GLU A 88 -4.80 -10.16 3.70
N TRP A 89 -3.79 -10.99 3.44
CA TRP A 89 -3.95 -12.31 2.86
C TRP A 89 -2.89 -13.28 3.41
N VAL A 90 -3.02 -14.55 3.02
CA VAL A 90 -2.11 -15.63 3.43
C VAL A 90 -1.23 -16.02 2.24
N PRO A 91 0.10 -16.14 2.43
CA PRO A 91 0.82 -15.94 3.69
C PRO A 91 1.07 -14.44 4.00
N HIS A 92 1.19 -14.12 5.28
CA HIS A 92 1.18 -12.72 5.77
C HIS A 92 2.40 -11.91 5.32
N ASP A 93 3.56 -12.56 5.27
CA ASP A 93 4.83 -12.01 4.75
C ASP A 93 4.76 -11.66 3.25
N LYS A 94 3.66 -12.01 2.58
CA LYS A 94 3.38 -11.63 1.19
C LYS A 94 2.26 -10.60 1.07
N CYS A 95 1.75 -10.06 2.18
CA CYS A 95 0.86 -8.90 2.14
C CYS A 95 1.60 -7.69 1.55
N LEU A 96 0.92 -6.91 0.71
CA LEU A 96 1.58 -5.81 -0.01
C LEU A 96 2.23 -4.82 0.94
N TYR A 97 1.56 -4.42 2.03
CA TYR A 97 2.15 -3.46 2.96
C TYR A 97 3.38 -4.02 3.68
N VAL A 98 3.42 -5.32 3.97
CA VAL A 98 4.57 -5.95 4.63
C VAL A 98 5.78 -5.88 3.72
N VAL A 99 5.63 -6.34 2.48
CA VAL A 99 6.73 -6.35 1.50
C VAL A 99 7.14 -4.94 1.10
N LEU A 100 6.18 -4.02 0.93
CA LEU A 100 6.47 -2.64 0.58
C LEU A 100 7.23 -1.94 1.70
N ASN A 101 6.76 -2.02 2.95
CA ASN A 101 7.42 -1.36 4.08
C ASN A 101 8.84 -1.92 4.29
N ASP A 102 9.03 -3.24 4.19
CA ASP A 102 10.35 -3.87 4.23
C ASP A 102 11.27 -3.39 3.09
N THR A 103 10.73 -3.30 1.87
CA THR A 103 11.47 -2.76 0.71
C THR A 103 11.92 -1.32 0.96
N LEU A 104 11.04 -0.46 1.49
CA LEU A 104 11.34 0.94 1.77
C LEU A 104 12.40 1.09 2.86
N ARG A 105 12.38 0.25 3.90
CA ARG A 105 13.38 0.23 4.99
C ARG A 105 14.74 -0.30 4.55
N SER A 106 14.83 -1.06 3.46
CA SER A 106 16.10 -1.60 2.99
C SER A 106 17.04 -0.55 2.39
N GLU A 107 16.58 0.69 2.19
CA GLU A 107 17.31 1.81 1.57
C GLU A 107 17.90 1.51 0.17
N ASP A 108 17.53 0.37 -0.42
CA ASP A 108 18.01 -0.07 -1.73
C ASP A 108 17.08 0.48 -2.83
N GLY A 109 17.48 1.61 -3.42
CA GLY A 109 16.71 2.28 -4.46
C GLY A 109 16.35 1.39 -5.66
N GLU A 110 17.19 0.42 -6.02
CA GLU A 110 16.90 -0.52 -7.11
C GLU A 110 15.73 -1.46 -6.75
N LYS A 111 15.61 -1.85 -5.48
CA LYS A 111 14.46 -2.64 -5.01
C LYS A 111 13.18 -1.83 -4.94
N VAL A 112 13.25 -0.52 -4.80
CA VAL A 112 12.08 0.37 -4.77
C VAL A 112 11.56 0.69 -6.18
N LYS A 113 12.41 0.70 -7.21
CA LYS A 113 12.01 1.04 -8.60
C LYS A 113 10.76 0.32 -9.11
N PRO A 114 10.58 -1.00 -8.93
CA PRO A 114 9.35 -1.69 -9.35
C PRO A 114 8.07 -1.15 -8.71
N TRP A 115 8.18 -0.47 -7.57
CA TRP A 115 7.06 0.07 -6.81
C TRP A 115 6.62 1.47 -7.24
N PHE A 116 7.37 2.16 -8.11
CA PHE A 116 7.10 3.57 -8.42
C PHE A 116 5.69 3.82 -8.96
N LEU A 117 5.19 2.97 -9.86
CA LEU A 117 3.82 3.12 -10.40
C LEU A 117 2.77 2.98 -9.28
N TYR A 118 2.91 1.98 -8.42
CA TYR A 118 2.01 1.76 -7.29
C TYR A 118 2.11 2.91 -6.27
N LEU A 119 3.32 3.30 -5.89
CA LEU A 119 3.57 4.39 -4.95
C LEU A 119 3.04 5.73 -5.48
N LYS A 120 3.17 6.00 -6.78
CA LYS A 120 2.62 7.19 -7.42
C LYS A 120 1.10 7.22 -7.29
N LEU A 121 0.42 6.14 -7.65
CA LEU A 121 -1.04 6.02 -7.54
C LEU A 121 -1.51 6.15 -6.09
N PHE A 122 -0.88 5.40 -5.18
CA PHE A 122 -1.19 5.39 -3.76
C PHE A 122 -0.99 6.77 -3.11
N ARG A 123 0.16 7.41 -3.35
CA ARG A 123 0.44 8.74 -2.84
C ARG A 123 -0.55 9.78 -3.36
N THR A 124 -0.89 9.73 -4.66
CA THR A 124 -1.89 10.62 -5.26
C THR A 124 -3.24 10.46 -4.56
N ALA A 125 -3.64 9.22 -4.24
CA ALA A 125 -4.86 8.95 -3.49
C ALA A 125 -4.84 9.61 -2.10
N PHE A 126 -3.73 9.51 -1.36
CA PHE A 126 -3.56 10.15 -0.05
C PHE A 126 -3.58 11.67 -0.11
N GLU A 127 -2.92 12.27 -1.11
CA GLU A 127 -2.90 13.73 -1.28
C GLU A 127 -4.30 14.30 -1.60
N ARG A 128 -5.18 13.48 -2.19
CA ARG A 128 -6.58 13.83 -2.50
C ARG A 128 -7.57 13.52 -1.39
N LEU A 129 -7.20 12.74 -0.38
CA LEU A 129 -8.09 12.48 0.74
C LEU A 129 -8.45 13.82 1.41
N PRO A 130 -9.72 14.02 1.79
CA PRO A 130 -10.12 15.23 2.48
C PRO A 130 -9.30 15.33 3.77
N LYS A 131 -8.52 16.41 3.87
CA LYS A 131 -7.81 16.73 5.11
C LYS A 131 -8.88 16.90 6.17
N GLN A 132 -8.90 16.04 7.18
CA GLN A 132 -9.66 16.31 8.39
C GLN A 132 -9.06 17.57 8.98
N HIS A 133 -9.62 18.73 8.64
CA HIS A 133 -9.46 19.90 9.46
C HIS A 133 -10.10 19.51 10.78
N LEU A 134 -9.27 19.15 11.77
CA LEU A 134 -9.63 19.15 13.17
C LEU A 134 -10.18 20.55 13.44
N THR A 135 -11.49 20.69 13.33
CA THR A 135 -12.21 21.87 13.76
C THR A 135 -12.12 21.81 15.27
N LYS A 136 -11.33 22.73 15.82
CA LYS A 136 -11.13 22.90 17.26
C LYS A 136 -12.46 23.13 17.97
#